data_AF-A0A1C5HQ61-F1
#
_entry.id   AF-A0A1C5HQ61-F1
#
_cell.length_a   1.000
_cell.length_b   1.000
_cell.length_c   1.000
_cell.angle_alpha   90.00
_cell.angle_beta   90.00
_cell.angle_gamma   90.00
#
_symmetry.space_group_name_H-M   'P 1'
#
loop_
_entity.id
_entity.type
_entity.pdbx_description
1 polymer ?
#
loop_
_entity_poly.entity_id
_entity_poly.type
_entity_poly.pdbx_seq_one_letter_code
_entity_poly.pdbx_strand_id
1 'polypeptide(L)'
;MEHSHERFTAASRSWDRPLVTVPALVGVALVGGQLPSFSTPATLWTLGAGAVLIWLGLDRRVSRRPAAPRLPAGAGWWLLPVAVFALFEAVTFVADAGHEFPTFSRLMDPVLEHPTARSAAWLAWLVAFWGLARR
;
A
#
# COMPACT_ATOMS: atom_id res chain seq x y z
N MET A 1 -24.94 13.54 -30.29
CA MET A 1 -24.60 13.35 -28.86
C MET A 1 -23.09 13.09 -28.75
N GLU A 2 -22.24 14.05 -29.13
CA GLU A 2 -20.78 13.83 -29.28
C GLU A 2 -19.97 14.13 -27.98
N HIS A 3 -20.54 14.91 -27.06
CA HIS A 3 -19.82 15.51 -25.92
C HIS A 3 -19.51 14.54 -24.75
N SER A 4 -19.92 13.29 -24.85
CA SER A 4 -19.76 12.30 -23.77
C SER A 4 -18.39 11.60 -23.83
N HIS A 5 -17.82 11.43 -25.03
CA HIS A 5 -16.55 10.73 -25.21
C HIS A 5 -15.32 11.57 -24.86
N GLU A 6 -15.34 12.89 -25.11
CA GLU A 6 -14.22 13.79 -24.79
C GLU A 6 -14.02 14.00 -23.28
N ARG A 7 -15.11 14.01 -22.50
CA ARG A 7 -15.00 14.11 -21.02
C ARG A 7 -14.39 12.87 -20.39
N PHE A 8 -14.63 11.69 -20.97
CA PHE A 8 -14.08 10.43 -20.48
C PHE A 8 -12.57 10.30 -20.77
N THR A 9 -12.10 10.85 -21.89
CA THR A 9 -10.67 10.83 -22.27
C THR A 9 -9.84 11.93 -21.61
N ALA A 10 -10.44 13.10 -21.28
CA ALA A 10 -9.74 14.13 -20.50
C ALA A 10 -9.48 13.68 -19.05
N ALA A 11 -10.43 12.96 -18.44
CA ALA A 11 -10.32 12.42 -17.09
C ALA A 11 -9.25 11.31 -16.95
N SER A 12 -8.94 10.58 -18.02
CA SER A 12 -7.84 9.59 -18.00
C SER A 12 -6.46 10.27 -17.97
N ARG A 13 -6.32 11.45 -18.57
CA ARG A 13 -5.03 12.18 -18.64
C ARG A 13 -4.63 12.86 -17.33
N SER A 14 -5.58 13.22 -16.46
CA SER A 14 -5.28 13.94 -15.20
C SER A 14 -4.66 13.03 -14.14
N TRP A 15 -5.08 11.76 -14.06
CA TRP A 15 -4.55 10.78 -13.10
C TRP A 15 -3.11 10.33 -13.40
N ASP A 16 -2.63 10.50 -14.64
CA ASP A 16 -1.25 10.24 -14.98
C ASP A 16 -0.29 11.31 -14.47
N ARG A 17 -0.78 12.53 -14.22
CA ARG A 17 0.04 13.66 -13.80
C ARG A 17 0.53 13.45 -12.36
N PRO A 18 1.86 13.39 -12.13
CA PRO A 18 2.40 13.22 -10.78
C PRO A 18 1.96 14.37 -9.85
N LEU A 19 1.73 15.56 -10.41
CA LEU A 19 1.17 16.72 -9.71
C LEU A 19 -0.23 16.49 -9.10
N VAL A 20 -1.00 15.52 -9.60
CA VAL A 20 -2.33 15.19 -9.05
C VAL A 20 -2.25 13.97 -8.14
N THR A 21 -1.55 12.91 -8.60
CA THR A 21 -1.51 11.66 -7.83
C THR A 21 -0.69 11.78 -6.56
N VAL A 22 0.50 12.41 -6.61
CA VAL A 22 1.39 12.46 -5.43
C VAL A 22 0.71 13.20 -4.28
N PRO A 23 0.11 14.40 -4.46
CA PRO A 23 -0.62 15.06 -3.38
C PRO A 23 -1.82 14.24 -2.89
N ALA A 24 -2.54 13.55 -3.76
CA ALA A 24 -3.64 12.68 -3.35
C ALA A 24 -3.17 11.52 -2.47
N LEU A 25 -2.10 10.81 -2.86
CA LEU A 25 -1.52 9.73 -2.05
C LEU A 25 -0.98 10.25 -0.71
N VAL A 26 -0.33 11.42 -0.72
CA VAL A 26 0.14 12.07 0.51
C VAL A 26 -1.03 12.42 1.43
N GLY A 27 -2.10 13.00 0.90
CA GLY A 27 -3.30 13.32 1.67
C GLY A 27 -3.93 12.06 2.30
N VAL A 28 -4.06 10.98 1.51
CA VAL A 28 -4.58 9.70 2.03
C VAL A 28 -3.69 9.12 3.12
N ALA A 29 -2.36 9.21 2.94
CA ALA A 29 -1.39 8.73 3.91
C ALA A 29 -1.37 9.55 5.21
N LEU A 30 -1.49 10.87 5.11
CA LEU A 30 -1.56 11.75 6.27
C LEU A 30 -2.79 11.44 7.12
N VAL A 31 -3.97 11.35 6.50
CA VAL A 31 -5.21 11.00 7.20
C VAL A 31 -5.12 9.61 7.80
N GLY A 32 -4.66 8.61 7.03
CA GLY A 32 -4.51 7.23 7.51
C GLY A 32 -3.56 7.11 8.70
N GLY A 33 -2.48 7.90 8.73
CA GLY A 33 -1.52 7.90 9.83
C GLY A 33 -2.01 8.55 11.12
N GLN A 34 -3.06 9.38 11.09
CA GLN A 34 -3.68 9.92 12.30
C GLN A 34 -4.58 8.90 13.02
N LEU A 35 -5.02 7.85 12.32
CA LEU A 35 -5.96 6.87 12.86
C LEU A 35 -5.22 5.83 13.73
N PRO A 36 -5.66 5.58 14.99
CA PRO A 36 -5.03 4.59 15.86
C PRO A 36 -4.93 3.21 15.18
N SER A 37 -3.78 2.55 15.34
CA SER A 37 -3.56 1.19 14.84
C SER A 37 -4.63 0.24 15.39
N PHE A 38 -5.09 -0.69 14.55
CA PHE A 38 -6.12 -1.70 14.88
C PHE A 38 -7.48 -1.15 15.35
N SER A 39 -7.78 0.12 15.07
CA SER A 39 -9.08 0.71 15.35
C SER A 39 -10.07 0.53 14.19
N THR A 40 -11.37 0.50 14.48
CA THR A 40 -12.44 0.48 13.47
C THR A 40 -12.28 1.56 12.38
N PRO A 41 -12.01 2.85 12.69
CA PRO A 41 -11.82 3.85 11.64
C PRO A 41 -10.59 3.56 10.76
N ALA A 42 -9.50 3.05 11.33
CA ALA A 42 -8.33 2.66 10.54
C ALA A 42 -8.65 1.50 9.58
N THR A 43 -9.43 0.51 10.02
CA THR A 43 -9.91 -0.58 9.17
C THR A 43 -10.78 -0.07 8.03
N LEU A 44 -11.78 0.78 8.33
CA LEU A 44 -12.65 1.36 7.31
C LEU A 44 -11.88 2.21 6.31
N TRP A 45 -10.92 3.01 6.77
CA TRP A 45 -10.04 3.80 5.92
C TRP A 45 -9.21 2.92 4.99
N THR A 46 -8.66 1.83 5.52
CA THR A 46 -7.85 0.85 4.76
C THR A 46 -8.68 0.17 3.67
N LEU A 47 -9.87 -0.33 4.03
CA LEU A 47 -10.76 -0.98 3.09
C LEU A 47 -11.26 0.00 2.02
N GLY A 48 -11.64 1.21 2.41
CA GLY A 48 -12.10 2.25 1.48
C GLY A 48 -11.00 2.67 0.50
N ALA A 49 -9.81 2.98 1.00
CA ALA A 49 -8.67 3.34 0.16
C ALA A 49 -8.30 2.18 -0.79
N GLY A 50 -8.22 0.96 -0.27
CA GLY A 50 -7.95 -0.25 -1.06
C GLY A 50 -8.99 -0.48 -2.17
N ALA A 51 -10.28 -0.38 -1.84
CA ALA A 51 -11.36 -0.55 -2.82
C ALA A 51 -11.30 0.50 -3.93
N VAL A 52 -11.06 1.78 -3.59
CA VAL A 52 -10.89 2.86 -4.57
C VAL A 52 -9.69 2.62 -5.47
N LEU A 53 -8.56 2.18 -4.91
CA LEU A 53 -7.34 1.88 -5.67
C LEU A 53 -7.51 0.68 -6.60
N ILE A 54 -8.17 -0.38 -6.15
CA ILE A 54 -8.52 -1.54 -6.98
C ILE A 54 -9.44 -1.11 -8.11
N TRP A 55 -10.48 -0.32 -7.82
CA TRP A 55 -11.39 0.20 -8.83
C TRP A 55 -10.65 1.04 -9.88
N LEU A 56 -9.78 1.95 -9.46
CA LEU A 56 -8.94 2.76 -10.35
C LEU A 56 -8.00 1.90 -11.23
N GLY A 57 -7.42 0.83 -10.68
CA GLY A 57 -6.57 -0.10 -11.41
C GLY A 57 -7.34 -0.95 -12.43
N LEU A 58 -8.57 -1.36 -12.09
CA LEU A 58 -9.44 -2.17 -12.96
C LEU A 58 -10.07 -1.35 -14.10
N ASP A 59 -10.43 -0.10 -13.86
CA ASP A 59 -11.11 0.77 -14.84
C ASP A 59 -10.18 1.25 -15.98
N ARG A 60 -8.94 0.74 -16.06
CA ARG A 60 -7.90 1.08 -17.07
C ARG A 60 -7.68 2.59 -17.28
N ARG A 61 -8.12 3.43 -16.33
CA ARG A 61 -7.92 4.88 -16.35
C ARG A 61 -6.46 5.28 -16.11
N VAL A 62 -5.65 4.33 -15.65
CA VAL A 62 -4.22 4.46 -15.43
C VAL A 62 -3.49 3.90 -16.64
N SER A 63 -2.70 4.74 -17.32
CA SER A 63 -1.97 4.33 -18.51
C SER A 63 -0.84 3.36 -18.11
N ARG A 64 -0.87 2.14 -18.63
CA ARG A 64 0.13 1.11 -18.32
C ARG A 64 1.46 1.47 -18.97
N ARG A 65 2.52 1.54 -18.17
CA ARG A 65 3.90 1.69 -18.66
C ARG A 65 4.37 0.39 -19.31
N PRO A 66 5.36 0.44 -20.22
CA PRO A 66 5.96 -0.76 -20.79
C PRO A 66 6.39 -1.74 -19.70
N ALA A 67 6.18 -3.03 -19.94
CA ALA A 67 6.52 -4.08 -19.00
C ALA A 67 8.01 -4.00 -18.62
N ALA A 68 8.29 -3.98 -17.31
CA ALA A 68 9.65 -4.06 -16.80
C ALA A 68 10.31 -5.38 -17.25
N PRO A 69 11.65 -5.45 -17.32
CA PRO A 69 12.36 -6.70 -17.57
C PRO A 69 11.87 -7.79 -16.61
N ARG A 70 11.80 -9.03 -17.09
CA ARG A 70 11.45 -10.19 -16.25
C ARG A 70 12.34 -10.18 -15.01
N LEU A 71 11.73 -10.40 -13.86
CA LEU A 71 12.48 -10.60 -12.62
C LEU A 71 13.49 -11.74 -12.86
N PRO A 72 14.75 -11.59 -12.41
CA PRO A 72 15.73 -12.65 -12.56
C PRO A 72 15.24 -13.90 -11.85
N ALA A 73 15.63 -15.09 -12.34
CA ALA A 73 15.23 -16.36 -11.74
C ALA A 73 15.54 -16.45 -10.23
N GLY A 74 16.56 -15.72 -9.78
CA GLY A 74 16.93 -15.60 -8.37
C GLY A 74 15.97 -14.81 -7.49
N ALA A 75 15.06 -14.00 -8.05
CA ALA A 75 14.16 -13.15 -7.25
C ALA A 75 13.18 -13.98 -6.40
N GLY A 76 12.76 -15.15 -6.89
CA GLY A 76 11.89 -16.07 -6.14
C GLY A 76 12.55 -16.63 -4.88
N TRP A 77 13.88 -16.71 -4.82
CA TRP A 77 14.59 -17.20 -3.63
C TRP A 77 14.43 -16.29 -2.42
N TRP A 78 14.07 -15.02 -2.61
CA TRP A 78 13.72 -14.11 -1.51
C TRP A 78 12.40 -14.46 -0.82
N LEU A 79 11.54 -15.25 -1.46
CA LEU A 79 10.31 -15.73 -0.81
C LEU A 79 10.62 -16.69 0.34
N LEU A 80 11.69 -17.47 0.24
CA LEU A 80 12.08 -18.42 1.28
C LEU A 80 12.41 -17.74 2.62
N PRO A 81 13.36 -16.78 2.72
CA PRO A 81 13.64 -16.11 3.99
C PRO A 81 12.44 -15.31 4.50
N VAL A 82 11.64 -14.71 3.61
CA VAL A 82 10.41 -14.01 4.00
C VAL A 82 9.39 -14.98 4.61
N ALA A 83 9.19 -16.14 4.00
CA ALA A 83 8.27 -17.15 4.51
C ALA A 83 8.74 -17.76 5.83
N VAL A 84 10.04 -18.04 5.96
CA VAL A 84 10.64 -18.52 7.21
C VAL A 84 10.46 -17.48 8.31
N PHE A 85 10.79 -16.22 8.03
CA PHE A 85 10.59 -15.12 8.96
C PHE A 85 9.12 -14.99 9.39
N ALA A 86 8.19 -14.98 8.44
CA ALA A 86 6.76 -14.91 8.72
C ALA A 86 6.25 -16.10 9.56
N LEU A 87 6.78 -17.30 9.33
CA LEU A 87 6.44 -18.48 10.12
C LEU A 87 6.95 -18.36 11.56
N PHE A 88 8.19 -17.95 11.76
CA PHE A 88 8.74 -17.71 13.10
C PHE A 88 7.93 -16.67 13.86
N GLU A 89 7.61 -15.56 13.19
CA GLU A 89 6.80 -14.48 13.74
C GLU A 89 5.40 -14.97 14.15
N ALA A 90 4.73 -15.76 13.31
CA ALA A 90 3.41 -16.30 13.60
C ALA A 90 3.44 -17.32 14.75
N VAL A 91 4.42 -18.22 14.77
CA VAL A 91 4.56 -19.23 15.83
C VAL A 91 4.84 -18.58 17.18
N THR A 92 5.78 -17.63 17.23
CA THR A 92 6.14 -16.92 18.47
C THR A 92 4.99 -16.05 18.98
N PHE A 93 4.22 -15.44 18.08
CA PHE A 93 2.99 -14.71 18.45
C PHE A 93 1.93 -15.64 19.05
N VAL A 94 1.63 -16.78 18.42
CA VAL A 94 0.61 -17.74 18.90
C VAL A 94 1.05 -18.42 20.21
N ALA A 95 2.33 -18.72 20.35
CA ALA A 95 2.86 -19.35 21.56
C ALA A 95 2.99 -18.41 22.76
N ASP A 96 2.70 -17.11 22.58
CA ASP A 96 2.95 -16.03 23.53
C ASP A 96 4.32 -16.17 24.21
N ALA A 97 5.36 -16.33 23.39
CA ALA A 97 6.73 -16.63 23.82
C ALA A 97 7.40 -15.52 24.69
N GLY A 98 6.61 -14.55 25.18
CA GLY A 98 7.05 -13.53 26.12
C GLY A 98 8.02 -12.52 25.51
N HIS A 99 8.75 -11.84 26.39
CA HIS A 99 9.71 -10.78 26.03
C HIS A 99 11.09 -11.32 25.64
N GLU A 100 11.34 -12.62 25.83
CA GLU A 100 12.60 -13.27 25.48
C GLU A 100 12.75 -13.45 23.96
N PHE A 101 11.61 -13.53 23.25
CA PHE A 101 11.55 -13.62 21.79
C PHE A 101 10.52 -12.61 21.25
N PRO A 102 10.85 -11.30 21.29
CA PRO A 102 9.93 -10.28 20.83
C PRO A 102 9.71 -10.40 19.32
N THR A 103 8.45 -10.52 18.92
CA THR A 103 8.04 -10.50 17.53
C THR A 103 8.36 -9.14 16.92
N PHE A 104 8.68 -9.09 15.63
CA PHE A 104 8.81 -7.84 14.89
C PHE A 104 7.58 -6.94 15.04
N SER A 105 6.37 -7.50 15.12
CA SER A 105 5.15 -6.75 15.42
C SER A 105 5.26 -6.01 16.75
N ARG A 106 5.68 -6.68 17.83
CA ARG A 106 5.90 -6.04 19.14
C ARG A 106 7.00 -4.99 19.07
N LEU A 107 8.07 -5.24 18.32
CA LEU A 107 9.14 -4.26 18.12
C LEU A 107 8.69 -3.02 17.36
N MET A 108 7.69 -3.15 16.48
CA MET A 108 7.14 -2.04 15.71
C MET A 108 6.06 -1.26 16.46
N ASP A 109 5.48 -1.78 17.54
CA ASP A 109 4.44 -1.07 18.29
C ASP A 109 4.87 0.35 18.71
N PRO A 110 6.05 0.57 19.34
CA PRO A 110 6.50 1.91 19.71
C PRO A 110 6.72 2.84 18.50
N VAL A 111 7.15 2.27 17.37
CA VAL A 111 7.34 3.02 16.13
C VAL A 111 5.98 3.48 15.59
N LEU A 112 4.98 2.59 15.62
CA LEU A 112 3.65 2.84 15.11
C LEU A 112 2.79 3.71 16.04
N GLU A 113 3.19 3.94 17.29
CA GLU A 113 2.55 4.95 18.14
C GLU A 113 2.65 6.36 17.51
N HIS A 114 3.77 6.66 16.86
CA HIS A 114 3.99 7.94 16.22
C HIS A 114 3.13 8.12 14.95
N PRO A 115 2.26 9.14 14.88
CA PRO A 115 1.43 9.39 13.69
C PRO A 115 2.26 9.59 12.41
N THR A 116 3.44 10.19 12.53
CA THR A 116 4.36 10.44 11.41
C THR A 116 4.91 9.14 10.82
N ALA A 117 5.27 8.17 11.65
CA ALA A 117 5.72 6.85 11.22
C ALA A 117 4.59 6.09 10.52
N ARG A 118 3.36 6.14 11.05
CA ARG A 118 2.18 5.57 10.40
C ARG A 118 1.89 6.22 9.05
N SER A 119 1.98 7.55 8.95
CA SER A 119 1.82 8.26 7.68
C SER A 119 2.90 7.88 6.67
N ALA A 120 4.16 7.72 7.10
CA ALA A 120 5.25 7.28 6.24
C ALA A 120 5.03 5.85 5.74
N ALA A 121 4.61 4.93 6.61
CA ALA A 121 4.27 3.56 6.24
C ALA A 121 3.11 3.51 5.23
N TRP A 122 2.05 4.28 5.47
CA TRP A 122 0.93 4.45 4.54
C TRP A 122 1.40 4.97 3.17
N LEU A 123 2.23 6.00 3.16
CA LEU A 123 2.74 6.57 1.92
C LEU A 123 3.60 5.56 1.15
N ALA A 124 4.50 4.84 1.84
CA ALA A 124 5.33 3.81 1.24
C ALA A 124 4.48 2.69 0.61
N TRP A 125 3.45 2.23 1.31
CA TRP A 125 2.53 1.21 0.83
C TRP A 125 1.74 1.68 -0.40
N LEU A 126 1.19 2.89 -0.35
CA LEU A 126 0.44 3.50 -1.46
C LEU A 126 1.32 3.72 -2.70
N VAL A 127 2.55 4.21 -2.52
CA VAL A 127 3.50 4.42 -3.61
C VAL A 127 3.91 3.10 -4.24
N ALA A 128 4.17 2.07 -3.43
CA ALA A 128 4.49 0.73 -3.91
C ALA A 128 3.33 0.15 -4.75
N PHE A 129 2.09 0.23 -4.25
CA PHE A 129 0.91 -0.19 -4.99
C PHE A 129 0.75 0.59 -6.30
N TRP A 130 0.83 1.92 -6.26
CA TRP A 130 0.67 2.77 -7.43
C TRP A 130 1.75 2.52 -8.49
N GLY A 131 2.99 2.26 -8.06
CA GLY A 131 4.09 1.86 -8.91
C GLY A 131 3.90 0.48 -9.55
N LEU A 132 3.16 -0.42 -8.88
CA LEU A 132 2.77 -1.72 -9.43
C LEU A 132 1.59 -1.61 -10.41
N ALA A 133 0.55 -0.85 -10.05
CA ALA A 133 -0.67 -0.69 -10.85
C ALA A 133 -0.46 0.08 -12.15
N ARG A 134 0.56 0.94 -12.22
CA ARG A 134 1.00 1.61 -13.45
C ARG A 134 1.84 0.72 -14.38
N ARG A 135 2.08 -0.55 -14.04
CA ARG A 135 2.67 -1.56 -14.95
C ARG A 135 1.55 -2.26 -15.73
#